data_AF-A0A3M1FNM1-F1
#
_entry.id   AF-A0A3M1FNM1-F1
#
_cell.length_a   1.000
_cell.length_b   1.000
_cell.length_c   1.000
_cell.angle_alpha   90.00
_cell.angle_beta   90.00
_cell.angle_gamma   90.00
#
_symmetry.space_group_name_H-M   'P 1'
#
loop_
_entity.id
_entity.type
_entity.pdbx_description
1 polymer ?
#
loop_
_entity_poly.entity_id
_entity_poly.type
_entity_poly.pdbx_seq_one_letter_code
_entity_poly.pdbx_strand_id
1 'polypeptide(L)' 'LVQLVFNALWSWLFFRWHLGGWAFLEILVLWIFILATLLAFWRISPLAGVLFVPYLLWVSFAAVLNFTLWRLNPQLLG' A
#
# COMPACT_ATOMS: atom_id res chain seq x y z
N LEU A 1 -6.70 10.85 7.08
CA LEU A 1 -7.51 9.81 7.79
C LEU A 1 -7.71 8.57 6.92
N VAL A 2 -8.27 8.69 5.71
CA VAL A 2 -8.53 7.53 4.82
C VAL A 2 -7.26 6.68 4.60
N GLN A 3 -6.13 7.28 4.24
CA GLN A 3 -4.86 6.55 4.06
C GLN A 3 -4.40 5.79 5.33
N LEU A 4 -4.65 6.35 6.51
CA LEU A 4 -4.24 5.76 7.79
C LEU A 4 -5.11 4.53 8.13
N VAL A 5 -6.41 4.61 7.84
CA VAL A 5 -7.37 3.51 8.05
C VAL A 5 -7.02 2.32 7.16
N PHE A 6 -6.78 2.57 5.86
CA PHE A 6 -6.30 1.54 4.94
C PHE A 6 -4.91 1.01 5.33
N ASN A 7 -4.03 1.84 5.91
CA ASN A 7 -2.71 1.37 6.33
C ASN A 7 -2.79 0.39 7.52
N ALA A 8 -3.70 0.68 8.46
CA ALA A 8 -3.96 -0.19 9.61
C ALA A 8 -4.71 -1.47 9.22
N LEU A 9 -5.68 -1.38 8.31
CA LEU A 9 -6.41 -2.52 7.76
C LEU A 9 -5.46 -3.49 7.03
N TRP A 10 -4.49 -2.98 6.28
CA TRP A 10 -3.50 -3.81 5.58
C TRP A 10 -2.71 -4.71 6.52
N SER A 11 -2.20 -4.15 7.63
CA SER A 11 -1.49 -4.94 8.63
C SER A 11 -2.39 -6.01 9.25
N TRP A 12 -3.68 -5.71 9.45
CA TRP A 12 -4.65 -6.63 10.04
C TRP A 12 -5.04 -7.76 9.08
N LEU A 13 -5.30 -7.45 7.81
CA LEU A 13 -5.62 -8.40 6.75
C LEU A 13 -4.45 -9.35 6.48
N PHE A 14 -3.23 -8.83 6.48
CA PHE A 14 -2.03 -9.61 6.21
C PHE A 14 -1.60 -10.48 7.41
N PHE A 15 -1.43 -9.90 8.60
CA PHE A 15 -0.91 -10.62 9.77
C PHE A 15 -1.97 -11.39 10.55
N ARG A 16 -3.23 -10.93 10.56
CA ARG A 16 -4.27 -11.60 11.36
C ARG A 16 -5.07 -12.58 10.52
N TRP A 17 -5.58 -12.14 9.38
CA TRP A 17 -6.47 -12.98 8.56
C TRP A 17 -5.75 -13.83 7.53
N HIS A 18 -4.45 -13.63 7.31
CA HIS A 18 -3.68 -14.43 6.36
C HIS A 18 -4.36 -14.47 4.98
N LEU A 19 -5.00 -13.37 4.57
CA LEU A 19 -5.68 -13.25 3.29
C LEU A 19 -4.78 -12.47 2.33
N GLY A 20 -3.72 -13.13 1.81
CA GLY A 20 -2.72 -12.46 0.99
C GLY A 20 -3.30 -11.83 -0.28
N GLY A 21 -4.32 -12.46 -0.88
CA GLY A 21 -5.03 -11.89 -2.04
C GLY A 21 -5.77 -10.59 -1.71
N TRP A 22 -6.52 -10.56 -0.61
CA TRP A 22 -7.28 -9.36 -0.18
C TRP A 22 -6.36 -8.25 0.32
N ALA A 23 -5.30 -8.60 1.06
CA ALA A 23 -4.30 -7.65 1.52
C ALA A 23 -3.56 -6.99 0.34
N PHE A 24 -3.29 -7.73 -0.74
CA PHE A 24 -2.69 -7.17 -1.96
C PHE A 24 -3.63 -6.21 -2.69
N LEU A 25 -4.91 -6.57 -2.82
CA LEU A 25 -5.92 -5.69 -3.42
C LEU A 25 -6.04 -4.38 -2.64
N GLU A 26 -6.06 -4.47 -1.31
CA GLU A 26 -6.13 -3.30 -0.44
C GLU A 26 -4.88 -2.42 -0.56
N ILE A 27 -3.68 -3.00 -0.54
CA ILE A 27 -2.45 -2.22 -0.63
C ILE A 27 -2.32 -1.50 -1.99
N LEU A 28 -2.85 -2.10 -3.07
CA LEU A 28 -2.96 -1.46 -4.37
C LEU A 28 -3.91 -0.26 -4.35
N VAL A 29 -5.08 -0.39 -3.72
CA VAL A 29 -6.01 0.73 -3.55
C VAL A 29 -5.34 1.86 -2.77
N LEU A 30 -4.65 1.53 -1.67
CA LEU A 30 -3.91 2.49 -0.86
C LEU A 30 -2.82 3.19 -1.68
N TRP A 31 -2.08 2.44 -2.50
CA TRP A 31 -1.06 2.97 -3.41
C TRP A 31 -1.63 3.98 -4.41
N ILE A 32 -2.78 3.68 -5.02
CA ILE A 32 -3.48 4.61 -5.94
C ILE A 32 -3.88 5.89 -5.22
N PHE A 33 -4.41 5.80 -4.00
CA PHE A 33 -4.77 6.99 -3.19
C PHE A 33 -3.54 7.85 -2.86
N ILE A 34 -2.40 7.23 -2.54
CA ILE A 34 -1.15 7.95 -2.29
C ILE A 34 -0.68 8.64 -3.55
N LEU A 35 -0.68 7.94 -4.69
CA LEU A 35 -0.27 8.51 -5.97
C LEU A 35 -1.16 9.68 -6.38
N ALA A 36 -2.48 9.56 -6.22
CA ALA A 36 -3.41 10.65 -6.51
C ALA A 36 -3.16 11.87 -5.61
N THR A 37 -2.87 11.64 -4.32
CA THR A 37 -2.51 12.71 -3.38
C THR A 37 -1.19 13.35 -3.76
N LEU A 38 -0.18 12.54 -4.11
CA LEU A 38 1.12 13.02 -4.56
C LEU A 38 0.98 13.89 -5.81
N LEU A 39 0.22 13.46 -6.82
CA LEU A 39 -0.01 14.23 -8.05
C LEU A 39 -0.76 15.54 -7.78
N ALA A 40 -1.76 15.53 -6.89
CA ALA A 40 -2.49 16.73 -6.49
C ALA A 40 -1.57 17.74 -5.78
N PHE A 41 -0.74 17.28 -4.84
CA PHE A 41 0.22 18.12 -4.13
C PHE A 41 1.37 18.57 -5.04
N TRP A 42 1.81 17.76 -6.00
CA TRP A 42 2.87 18.11 -6.95
C TRP A 42 2.50 19.32 -7.81
N ARG A 43 1.22 19.45 -8.19
CA ARG A 43 0.72 20.62 -8.94
C ARG A 43 0.67 21.91 -8.14
N ILE A 44 0.62 21.82 -6.81
CA ILE A 44 0.48 22.97 -5.90
C ILE A 44 1.83 23.36 -5.29
N SER A 45 2.60 22.38 -4.81
CA SER A 45 3.92 22.56 -4.22
C SER A 45 4.81 21.34 -4.47
N PRO A 46 5.84 21.45 -5.34
CA PRO A 46 6.74 20.34 -5.62
C PRO A 46 7.51 19.87 -4.38
N LEU A 47 7.75 20.75 -3.40
CA LEU A 47 8.35 20.41 -2.10
C LEU A 47 7.47 19.44 -1.28
N ALA A 48 6.15 19.65 -1.29
CA ALA A 48 5.21 18.73 -0.64
C ALA A 48 5.16 17.38 -1.38
N GLY A 49 5.24 17.40 -2.72
CA GLY A 49 5.35 16.19 -3.54
C GLY A 49 6.58 15.34 -3.20
N VAL A 50 7.75 15.97 -3.02
CA VAL A 50 9.01 15.28 -2.64
C VAL A 50 8.89 14.58 -1.28
N LEU A 51 8.19 15.16 -0.31
CA LEU A 51 7.94 14.53 0.99
C LEU A 51 7.07 13.26 0.90
N PHE A 52 6.24 13.13 -0.14
CA PHE A 52 5.45 11.92 -0.40
C PHE A 52 6.20 10.83 -1.19
N VAL A 53 7.31 11.16 -1.85
CA VAL A 53 8.15 10.19 -2.58
C VAL A 53 8.63 9.04 -1.70
N PRO A 54 9.22 9.26 -0.50
CA PRO A 54 9.63 8.15 0.37
C PRO A 54 8.44 7.30 0.82
N TYR A 55 7.25 7.89 0.98
CA TYR A 55 6.04 7.16 1.32
C TYR A 55 5.57 6.26 0.17
N LEU A 56 5.59 6.75 -1.07
CA LEU A 56 5.28 5.96 -2.26
C LEU A 56 6.27 4.79 -2.44
N LEU A 57 7.56 5.03 -2.20
CA LEU A 57 8.61 4.00 -2.24
C LEU A 57 8.33 2.89 -1.23
N TRP A 58 8.00 3.25 0.00
CA TRP A 58 7.66 2.28 1.05
C TRP A 58 6.44 1.44 0.68
N VAL A 59 5.35 2.06 0.22
CA VAL A 59 4.13 1.32 -0.14
C VAL A 59 4.36 0.44 -1.38
N SER A 60 5.22 0.87 -2.31
CA SER A 60 5.64 0.03 -3.45
C SER A 60 6.40 -1.21 -2.98
N PHE A 61 7.33 -1.05 -2.03
CA PHE A 61 8.05 -2.17 -1.43
C PHE A 61 7.10 -3.14 -0.71
N ALA A 62 6.16 -2.60 0.07
CA ALA A 62 5.15 -3.40 0.74
C ALA A 62 4.25 -4.16 -0.24
N ALA A 63 3.87 -3.56 -1.38
CA ALA A 63 3.08 -4.22 -2.41
C ALA A 63 3.84 -5.41 -3.04
N VAL A 64 5.12 -5.23 -3.36
CA VAL A 64 5.99 -6.29 -3.86
C VAL A 64 6.17 -7.40 -2.81
N LEU A 65 6.33 -7.04 -1.54
CA LEU A 65 6.45 -8.00 -0.45
C LEU A 65 5.17 -8.84 -0.30
N ASN A 66 3.98 -8.23 -0.32
CA ASN A 66 2.70 -8.96 -0.31
C ASN A 66 2.60 -9.93 -1.47
N PHE A 67 2.88 -9.45 -2.69
CA PHE A 67 2.81 -10.26 -3.89
C PHE A 67 3.77 -11.44 -3.83
N THR A 68 4.99 -11.20 -3.35
CA THR A 68 6.02 -12.24 -3.19
C THR A 68 5.60 -13.26 -2.14
N LEU A 69 5.07 -12.81 -1.00
CA LEU A 69 4.60 -13.70 0.06
C LEU A 69 3.40 -14.53 -0.38
N TRP A 70 2.44 -13.95 -1.12
CA TRP A 70 1.33 -14.67 -1.73
C TRP A 70 1.81 -15.73 -2.73
N ARG A 71 2.74 -15.36 -3.61
CA ARG A 71 3.32 -16.27 -4.60
C ARG A 71 4.12 -17.42 -3.96
N LEU A 72 4.83 -17.15 -2.87
CA LEU A 72 5.62 -18.14 -2.14
C LEU A 72 4.79 -19.01 -1.20
N ASN A 73 3.61 -18.54 -0.76
CA ASN A 73 2.73 -19.26 0.15
C ASN A 73 1.29 -19.39 -0.40
N PRO A 74 1.11 -20.02 -1.57
CA PRO A 74 -0.21 -20.12 -2.22
C PRO A 74 -1.21 -20.97 -1.42
N GLN A 75 -0.75 -21.87 -0.54
CA GLN A 75 -1.59 -22.74 0.29
C GLN A 75 -2.07 -22.09 1.61
N LEU A 76 -1.43 -21.01 2.04
CA LEU A 76 -1.66 -20.35 3.33
C LEU A 76 -2.39 -19.00 3.19
N LEU A 77 -2.35 -18.42 1.99
CA LEU A 77 -2.86 -17.07 1.67
C LEU A 77 -3.94 -17.07 0.56
N GLY A 78 -4.34 -18.24 0.09
CA GLY A 78 -5.34 -18.47 -0.96
C GLY A 78 -6.73 -18.75 -0.41
#